data_AF-A0A7Y2USY8-F1
#
_entry.id   AF-A0A7Y2USY8-F1
#
_cell.length_a   1.000
_cell.length_b   1.000
_cell.length_c   1.000
_cell.angle_alpha   90.00
_cell.angle_beta   90.00
_cell.angle_gamma   90.00
#
_symmetry.space_group_name_H-M   'P 1'
#
loop_
_entity.id
_entity.type
_entity.pdbx_description
1 polymer ?
#
loop_
_entity_poly.entity_id
_entity_poly.type
_entity_poly.pdbx_seq_one_letter_code
_entity_poly.pdbx_strand_id
1 'polypeptide(L)'
;MHEEIMQCHARLDAARAAADENFTSARQDVEAAVDGCVQITLLMAQYDQLNDSAAVARTLATSLQQSHPLRQKAEHADFAQDDISDRMAALEVSMNAARSAKSNRAQTQKDIEETITALRDLRKVLDAHLAYGNETEPVAAALADLEKGEHRHLIREGLTLARRALDTAATRAADRNHSSAVKEVKAARVQLDMAEVRIKLAANTPPAPEDLKAILESPDGIDKLDGIIGKLEASVQRKVMAVAFETRFGCKLELNKPGGTAKDGVAADDADMELPAPNIRKFYETMSKLPPSDTLENDSMLTFMHFDGRSAASSYNSGDKKIAMREGDDKTSRIYSIAIEHEIGKLHDRAIPKPGEERTAFSWNTLHEVGHAVDDKMGFMKKHGERLAGWKVYGADVSEPAGIIAGEYKFDPDYVAEYMLSSQGRNLPIPDPDGCDAEEWRRRMEECRMFVDRARAGNKPWSSASIAAACAIGKHTYVESYDKSWARYLTEQRQYAVSGYQFRAPGEWFSELYAAFHSGRLNDNHPHKDEILNL
;
A
#
# COMPACT_ATOMS: atom_id res chain seq x y z
N MET A 1 -64.17 22.84 -24.13
CA MET A 1 -65.01 23.62 -23.20
C MET A 1 -65.87 24.62 -23.96
N HIS A 2 -65.29 25.46 -24.83
CA HIS A 2 -66.04 26.42 -25.63
C HIS A 2 -67.08 25.74 -26.55
N GLU A 3 -66.70 24.65 -27.20
CA GLU A 3 -67.61 23.89 -28.06
C GLU A 3 -68.77 23.27 -27.27
N GLU A 4 -68.51 22.69 -26.10
CA GLU A 4 -69.58 22.16 -25.23
C GLU A 4 -70.53 23.27 -24.73
N ILE A 5 -70.01 24.46 -24.38
CA ILE A 5 -70.84 25.61 -23.99
C ILE A 5 -71.73 26.07 -25.15
N MET A 6 -71.18 26.16 -26.36
CA MET A 6 -71.94 26.54 -27.56
C MET A 6 -73.03 25.51 -27.89
N GLN A 7 -72.76 24.22 -27.71
CA GLN A 7 -73.76 23.17 -27.89
C GLN A 7 -74.89 23.24 -26.84
N CYS A 8 -74.57 23.55 -25.57
CA CYS A 8 -75.58 23.77 -24.54
C CYS A 8 -76.47 24.97 -24.87
N HIS A 9 -75.89 26.10 -25.31
CA HIS A 9 -76.66 27.27 -25.72
C HIS A 9 -77.58 26.97 -26.91
N ALA A 10 -77.06 26.30 -27.94
CA ALA A 10 -77.86 25.92 -29.11
C ALA A 10 -79.05 25.01 -28.73
N ARG A 11 -78.87 24.10 -27.76
CA ARG A 11 -79.96 23.26 -27.23
C ARG A 11 -80.99 24.05 -26.44
N LEU A 12 -80.57 25.01 -25.63
CA LEU A 12 -81.50 25.88 -24.90
C LEU A 12 -82.31 26.77 -25.84
N ASP A 13 -81.68 27.28 -26.90
CA ASP A 13 -82.37 28.08 -27.93
C ASP A 13 -83.38 27.21 -28.71
N ALA A 14 -83.02 25.98 -29.08
CA ALA A 14 -83.92 25.02 -29.71
C ALA A 14 -85.11 24.64 -28.80
N ALA A 15 -84.85 24.38 -27.52
CA ALA A 15 -85.88 24.11 -26.53
C ALA A 15 -86.89 25.25 -26.40
N ARG A 16 -86.39 26.50 -26.40
CA ARG A 16 -87.22 27.70 -26.32
C ARG A 16 -88.11 27.88 -27.54
N ALA A 17 -87.64 27.53 -28.72
CA ALA A 17 -88.41 27.59 -29.96
C ALA A 17 -89.52 26.52 -30.02
N ALA A 18 -89.27 25.32 -29.46
CA ALA A 18 -90.20 24.20 -29.51
C ALA A 18 -91.24 24.16 -28.36
N ALA A 19 -91.13 25.03 -27.36
CA ALA A 19 -91.84 24.91 -26.08
C ALA A 19 -93.39 24.93 -26.20
N ASP A 20 -93.93 25.76 -27.10
CA ASP A 20 -95.39 25.94 -27.25
C ASP A 20 -96.02 24.89 -28.19
N GLU A 21 -95.23 24.30 -29.09
CA GLU A 21 -95.70 23.39 -30.14
C GLU A 21 -95.39 21.91 -29.85
N ASN A 22 -94.29 21.63 -29.15
CA ASN A 22 -93.85 20.28 -28.82
C ASN A 22 -93.08 20.25 -27.49
N PHE A 23 -93.85 20.29 -26.41
CA PHE A 23 -93.33 20.27 -25.03
C PHE A 23 -92.39 19.09 -24.74
N THR A 24 -92.63 17.92 -25.33
CA THR A 24 -91.78 16.74 -25.11
C THR A 24 -90.37 16.95 -25.68
N SER A 25 -90.26 17.52 -26.88
CA SER A 25 -88.96 17.85 -27.49
C SER A 25 -88.24 18.94 -26.70
N ALA A 26 -88.95 20.01 -26.33
CA ALA A 26 -88.39 21.09 -25.53
C ALA A 26 -87.83 20.58 -24.17
N ARG A 27 -88.56 19.66 -23.51
CA ARG A 27 -88.10 19.01 -22.27
C ARG A 27 -86.81 18.20 -22.48
N GLN A 28 -86.73 17.43 -23.56
CA GLN A 28 -85.53 16.64 -23.90
C GLN A 28 -84.32 17.52 -24.17
N ASP A 29 -84.47 18.64 -24.87
CA ASP A 29 -83.37 19.57 -25.14
C ASP A 29 -82.88 20.27 -23.86
N VAL A 30 -83.77 20.60 -22.93
CA VAL A 30 -83.40 21.13 -21.59
C VAL A 30 -82.64 20.07 -20.78
N GLU A 31 -83.15 18.84 -20.71
CA GLU A 31 -82.44 17.72 -20.03
C GLU A 31 -81.04 17.53 -20.63
N ALA A 32 -80.94 17.55 -21.97
CA ALA A 32 -79.69 17.38 -22.70
C ALA A 32 -78.72 18.58 -22.53
N ALA A 33 -79.23 19.79 -22.24
CA ALA A 33 -78.43 20.96 -21.88
C ALA A 33 -77.93 20.89 -20.42
N VAL A 34 -78.76 20.40 -19.49
CA VAL A 34 -78.37 20.17 -18.09
C VAL A 34 -77.26 19.12 -18.02
N ASP A 35 -77.39 18.00 -18.75
CA ASP A 35 -76.34 16.99 -18.86
C ASP A 35 -75.04 17.59 -19.43
N GLY A 36 -75.16 18.48 -20.41
CA GLY A 36 -74.02 19.22 -20.96
C GLY A 36 -73.33 20.11 -19.92
N CYS A 37 -74.07 20.79 -19.06
CA CYS A 37 -73.52 21.58 -17.94
C CYS A 37 -72.78 20.70 -16.92
N VAL A 38 -73.29 19.50 -16.61
CA VAL A 38 -72.60 18.51 -15.76
C VAL A 38 -71.28 18.08 -16.41
N GLN A 39 -71.29 17.79 -17.71
CA GLN A 39 -70.07 17.46 -18.45
C GLN A 39 -69.05 18.59 -18.46
N ILE A 40 -69.50 19.84 -18.61
CA ILE A 40 -68.61 21.02 -18.52
C ILE A 40 -67.95 21.09 -17.14
N THR A 41 -68.70 20.84 -16.06
CA THR A 41 -68.19 20.84 -14.68
C THR A 41 -67.12 19.77 -14.49
N LEU A 42 -67.35 18.55 -15.00
CA LEU A 42 -66.36 17.47 -14.98
C LEU A 42 -65.10 17.83 -15.78
N LEU A 43 -65.27 18.47 -16.95
CA LEU A 43 -64.14 18.92 -17.75
C LEU A 43 -63.35 20.05 -17.07
N MET A 44 -63.98 20.90 -16.27
CA MET A 44 -63.28 21.91 -15.46
C MET A 44 -62.45 21.24 -14.36
N ALA A 45 -63.07 20.34 -13.58
CA ALA A 45 -62.39 19.62 -12.52
C ALA A 45 -61.16 18.83 -13.01
N GLN A 46 -61.26 18.19 -14.18
CA GLN A 46 -60.12 17.51 -14.80
C GLN A 46 -58.97 18.46 -15.19
N TYR A 47 -59.30 19.67 -15.65
CA TYR A 47 -58.29 20.66 -15.98
C TYR A 47 -57.66 21.27 -14.72
N ASP A 48 -58.44 21.45 -13.65
CA ASP A 48 -57.92 21.88 -12.35
C ASP A 48 -56.93 20.85 -11.79
N GLN A 49 -57.22 19.55 -11.92
CA GLN A 49 -56.27 18.49 -11.56
C GLN A 49 -54.94 18.55 -12.35
N LEU A 50 -55.00 18.90 -13.64
CA LEU A 50 -53.79 19.14 -14.45
C LEU A 50 -53.03 20.37 -13.96
N ASN A 51 -53.72 21.46 -13.62
CA ASN A 51 -53.10 22.66 -13.06
C ASN A 51 -52.39 22.38 -11.74
N ASP A 52 -53.01 21.61 -10.84
CA ASP A 52 -52.40 21.22 -9.57
C ASP A 52 -51.13 20.39 -9.79
N SER A 53 -51.18 19.44 -10.74
CA SER A 53 -50.03 18.63 -11.11
C SER A 53 -48.91 19.47 -11.75
N ALA A 54 -49.26 20.41 -12.64
CA ALA A 54 -48.31 21.35 -13.23
C ALA A 54 -47.73 22.33 -12.20
N ALA A 55 -48.47 22.68 -11.14
CA ALA A 55 -47.98 23.52 -10.05
C ALA A 55 -46.84 22.84 -9.27
N VAL A 56 -46.85 21.51 -9.16
CA VAL A 56 -45.71 20.75 -8.61
C VAL A 56 -44.46 20.95 -9.46
N ALA A 57 -44.57 20.82 -10.78
CA ALA A 57 -43.46 21.05 -11.71
C ALA A 57 -42.93 22.49 -11.63
N ARG A 58 -43.82 23.49 -11.65
CA ARG A 58 -43.47 24.92 -11.47
C ARG A 58 -42.72 25.17 -10.17
N THR A 59 -43.20 24.61 -9.07
CA THR A 59 -42.59 24.76 -7.74
C THR A 59 -41.20 24.16 -7.71
N LEU A 60 -41.03 22.97 -8.30
CA LEU A 60 -39.73 22.32 -8.42
C LEU A 60 -38.77 23.17 -9.25
N ALA A 61 -39.18 23.64 -10.44
CA ALA A 61 -38.34 24.49 -11.29
C ALA A 61 -37.92 25.78 -10.57
N THR A 62 -38.84 26.48 -9.91
CA THR A 62 -38.53 27.67 -9.10
C THR A 62 -37.49 27.36 -8.01
N SER A 63 -37.65 26.24 -7.31
CA SER A 63 -36.67 25.80 -6.31
C SER A 63 -35.28 25.57 -6.93
N LEU A 64 -35.20 24.98 -8.11
CA LEU A 64 -33.94 24.75 -8.83
C LEU A 64 -33.30 26.05 -9.35
N GLN A 65 -34.10 27.01 -9.78
CA GLN A 65 -33.61 28.27 -10.36
C GLN A 65 -33.21 29.30 -9.30
N GLN A 66 -33.90 29.33 -8.17
CA GLN A 66 -33.76 30.43 -7.19
C GLN A 66 -33.17 29.98 -5.86
N SER A 67 -33.44 28.75 -5.43
CA SER A 67 -33.16 28.31 -4.06
C SER A 67 -32.12 27.19 -3.97
N HIS A 68 -31.72 26.61 -5.11
CA HIS A 68 -30.70 25.58 -5.12
C HIS A 68 -29.35 26.16 -4.64
N PRO A 69 -28.61 25.50 -3.73
CA PRO A 69 -27.37 26.08 -3.18
C PRO A 69 -26.31 26.42 -4.25
N LEU A 70 -26.30 25.70 -5.37
CA LEU A 70 -25.43 26.01 -6.52
C LEU A 70 -25.61 27.45 -7.05
N ARG A 71 -26.80 28.04 -6.92
CA ARG A 71 -27.07 29.41 -7.38
C ARG A 71 -26.31 30.47 -6.59
N GLN A 72 -25.80 30.13 -5.41
CA GLN A 72 -24.97 31.01 -4.59
C GLN A 72 -23.49 30.98 -5.02
N LYS A 73 -23.09 30.04 -5.88
CA LYS A 73 -21.72 29.91 -6.40
C LYS A 73 -21.64 30.62 -7.75
N ALA A 74 -21.08 31.84 -7.78
CA ALA A 74 -21.09 32.72 -8.95
C ALA A 74 -20.58 32.05 -10.25
N GLU A 75 -19.52 31.26 -10.18
CA GLU A 75 -18.93 30.57 -11.34
C GLU A 75 -19.78 29.42 -11.89
N HIS A 76 -20.76 28.95 -11.13
CA HIS A 76 -21.62 27.81 -11.47
C HIS A 76 -23.11 28.16 -11.48
N ALA A 77 -23.45 29.44 -11.25
CA ALA A 77 -24.81 29.90 -11.04
C ALA A 77 -25.72 29.68 -12.26
N ASP A 78 -25.15 29.59 -13.46
CA ASP A 78 -25.90 29.42 -14.72
C ASP A 78 -25.96 27.94 -15.18
N PHE A 79 -25.32 27.01 -14.47
CA PHE A 79 -25.29 25.61 -14.89
C PHE A 79 -26.71 25.03 -14.97
N ALA A 80 -27.04 24.42 -16.12
CA ALA A 80 -28.33 23.83 -16.47
C ALA A 80 -29.54 24.79 -16.33
N GLN A 81 -29.33 26.11 -16.36
CA GLN A 81 -30.43 27.09 -16.28
C GLN A 81 -31.33 27.05 -17.52
N ASP A 82 -30.74 26.86 -18.70
CA ASP A 82 -31.46 26.74 -19.96
C ASP A 82 -32.32 25.47 -19.99
N ASP A 83 -31.77 24.32 -19.57
CA ASP A 83 -32.53 23.06 -19.45
C ASP A 83 -33.80 23.22 -18.61
N ILE A 84 -33.71 23.90 -17.45
CA ILE A 84 -34.89 24.12 -16.59
C ILE A 84 -35.90 25.03 -17.31
N SER A 85 -35.41 26.09 -17.95
CA SER A 85 -36.25 27.05 -18.65
C SER A 85 -36.97 26.42 -19.85
N ASP A 86 -36.27 25.58 -20.61
CA ASP A 86 -36.82 24.83 -21.75
C ASP A 86 -37.90 23.84 -21.32
N ARG A 87 -37.69 23.13 -20.20
CA ARG A 87 -38.70 22.23 -19.62
C ARG A 87 -39.93 22.99 -19.18
N MET A 88 -39.76 24.16 -18.56
CA MET A 88 -40.87 25.01 -18.17
C MET A 88 -41.63 25.58 -19.38
N ALA A 89 -40.93 25.99 -20.43
CA ALA A 89 -41.56 26.46 -21.66
C ALA A 89 -42.40 25.35 -22.33
N ALA A 90 -41.86 24.12 -22.41
CA ALA A 90 -42.57 22.97 -22.94
C ALA A 90 -43.82 22.60 -22.12
N LEU A 91 -43.73 22.69 -20.79
CA LEU A 91 -44.87 22.49 -19.90
C LEU A 91 -45.99 23.50 -20.17
N GLU A 92 -45.66 24.79 -20.30
CA GLU A 92 -46.67 25.82 -20.56
C GLU A 92 -47.32 25.67 -21.94
N VAL A 93 -46.57 25.24 -22.96
CA VAL A 93 -47.14 24.87 -24.27
C VAL A 93 -48.15 23.73 -24.12
N SER A 94 -47.80 22.69 -23.36
CA SER A 94 -48.67 21.52 -23.13
C SER A 94 -49.94 21.89 -22.36
N MET A 95 -49.82 22.74 -21.34
CA MET A 95 -50.97 23.26 -20.58
C MET A 95 -51.91 24.10 -21.45
N ASN A 96 -51.37 24.95 -22.32
CA ASN A 96 -52.18 25.72 -23.29
C ASN A 96 -52.91 24.82 -24.28
N ALA A 97 -52.30 23.72 -24.71
CA ALA A 97 -52.94 22.72 -25.58
C ALA A 97 -54.10 21.99 -24.87
N ALA A 98 -53.94 21.60 -23.60
CA ALA A 98 -55.00 20.99 -22.79
C ALA A 98 -56.18 21.93 -22.51
N ARG A 99 -55.90 23.23 -22.34
CA ARG A 99 -56.92 24.26 -22.17
C ARG A 99 -57.77 24.41 -23.43
N SER A 100 -57.14 24.34 -24.59
CA SER A 100 -57.79 24.55 -25.89
C SER A 100 -58.63 23.36 -26.33
N ALA A 101 -58.15 22.12 -26.12
CA ALA A 101 -58.85 20.91 -26.55
C ALA A 101 -58.77 19.77 -25.52
N LYS A 102 -59.93 19.15 -25.22
CA LYS A 102 -60.00 18.03 -24.28
C LYS A 102 -59.21 16.80 -24.73
N SER A 103 -59.06 16.60 -26.04
CA SER A 103 -58.29 15.50 -26.64
C SER A 103 -56.82 15.53 -26.24
N ASN A 104 -56.28 16.68 -25.87
CA ASN A 104 -54.86 16.84 -25.52
C ASN A 104 -54.57 16.49 -24.05
N ARG A 105 -55.58 16.42 -23.18
CA ARG A 105 -55.40 16.30 -21.72
C ARG A 105 -54.66 15.05 -21.29
N ALA A 106 -54.90 13.92 -21.96
CA ALA A 106 -54.20 12.67 -21.66
C ALA A 106 -52.71 12.74 -22.00
N GLN A 107 -52.34 13.46 -23.07
CA GLN A 107 -50.94 13.71 -23.40
C GLN A 107 -50.33 14.70 -22.42
N THR A 108 -51.03 15.80 -22.11
CA THR A 108 -50.55 16.80 -21.14
C THR A 108 -50.29 16.20 -19.76
N GLN A 109 -51.09 15.24 -19.29
CA GLN A 109 -50.80 14.52 -18.03
C GLN A 109 -49.43 13.82 -18.10
N LYS A 110 -49.12 13.14 -19.21
CA LYS A 110 -47.82 12.49 -19.42
C LYS A 110 -46.70 13.52 -19.49
N ASP A 111 -46.90 14.62 -20.24
CA ASP A 111 -45.91 15.68 -20.38
C ASP A 111 -45.59 16.34 -19.02
N ILE A 112 -46.58 16.49 -18.14
CA ILE A 112 -46.38 16.95 -16.75
C ILE A 112 -45.51 15.96 -15.96
N GLU A 113 -45.83 14.66 -16.00
CA GLU A 113 -45.08 13.62 -15.29
C GLU A 113 -43.63 13.50 -15.80
N GLU A 114 -43.44 13.58 -17.11
CA GLU A 114 -42.12 13.62 -17.75
C GLU A 114 -41.35 14.89 -17.34
N THR A 115 -42.02 16.04 -17.28
CA THR A 115 -41.40 17.30 -16.82
C THR A 115 -40.97 17.21 -15.36
N ILE A 116 -41.82 16.69 -14.47
CA ILE A 116 -41.49 16.49 -13.05
C ILE A 116 -40.29 15.55 -12.92
N THR A 117 -40.28 14.46 -13.68
CA THR A 117 -39.18 13.49 -13.68
C THR A 117 -37.88 14.13 -14.16
N ALA A 118 -37.91 14.86 -15.28
CA ALA A 118 -36.76 15.56 -15.81
C ALA A 118 -36.21 16.62 -14.85
N LEU A 119 -37.08 17.40 -14.19
CA LEU A 119 -36.66 18.37 -13.18
C LEU A 119 -36.05 17.70 -11.94
N ARG A 120 -36.57 16.53 -11.52
CA ARG A 120 -35.96 15.74 -10.42
C ARG A 120 -34.59 15.20 -10.80
N ASP A 121 -34.39 14.80 -12.05
CA ASP A 121 -33.07 14.35 -12.53
C ASP A 121 -32.11 15.53 -12.67
N LEU A 122 -32.57 16.69 -13.13
CA LEU A 122 -31.79 17.94 -13.11
C LEU A 122 -31.38 18.34 -11.68
N ARG A 123 -32.23 18.11 -10.67
CA ARG A 123 -31.83 18.31 -9.28
C ARG A 123 -30.60 17.47 -8.91
N LYS A 124 -30.60 16.18 -9.25
CA LYS A 124 -29.45 15.30 -8.98
C LYS A 124 -28.19 15.79 -9.69
N VAL A 125 -28.33 16.26 -10.93
CA VAL A 125 -27.22 16.82 -11.73
C VAL A 125 -26.67 18.10 -11.08
N LEU A 126 -27.54 18.98 -10.58
CA LEU A 126 -27.16 20.20 -9.85
C LEU A 126 -26.48 19.89 -8.51
N ASP A 127 -27.02 18.94 -7.73
CA ASP A 127 -26.44 18.50 -6.46
C ASP A 127 -25.03 17.88 -6.70
N ALA A 128 -24.87 17.08 -7.77
CA ALA A 128 -23.58 16.53 -8.16
C ALA A 128 -22.57 17.60 -8.61
N HIS A 129 -23.03 18.62 -9.35
CA HIS A 129 -22.19 19.75 -9.75
C HIS A 129 -21.76 20.62 -8.55
N LEU A 130 -22.66 20.81 -7.58
CA LEU A 130 -22.33 21.48 -6.32
C LEU A 130 -21.26 20.72 -5.53
N ALA A 131 -21.41 19.40 -5.41
CA ALA A 131 -20.41 18.56 -4.74
C ALA A 131 -19.04 18.65 -5.44
N TYR A 132 -19.02 18.59 -6.78
CA TYR A 132 -17.82 18.81 -7.58
C TYR A 132 -17.16 20.19 -7.31
N GLY A 133 -17.94 21.27 -7.30
CA GLY A 133 -17.44 22.61 -7.02
C GLY A 133 -16.81 22.72 -5.62
N ASN A 134 -17.46 22.15 -4.60
CA ASN A 134 -16.96 22.15 -3.23
C ASN A 134 -15.63 21.39 -3.07
N GLU A 135 -15.42 20.32 -3.85
CA GLU A 135 -14.15 19.58 -3.87
C GLU A 135 -13.05 20.32 -4.65
N THR A 136 -13.44 21.04 -5.71
CA THR A 136 -12.50 21.72 -6.63
C THR A 136 -11.94 23.01 -6.03
N GLU A 137 -12.77 23.78 -5.33
CA GLU A 137 -12.41 25.08 -4.75
C GLU A 137 -11.15 25.04 -3.86
N PRO A 138 -11.01 24.14 -2.86
CA PRO A 138 -9.80 24.07 -2.05
C PRO A 138 -8.57 23.56 -2.84
N VAL A 139 -8.75 22.83 -3.94
CA VAL A 139 -7.64 22.34 -4.78
C VAL A 139 -7.14 23.49 -5.67
N ALA A 140 -8.06 24.24 -6.27
CA ALA A 140 -7.73 25.42 -7.08
C ALA A 140 -7.05 26.51 -6.24
N ALA A 141 -7.51 26.74 -5.00
CA ALA A 141 -6.86 27.67 -4.07
C ALA A 141 -5.42 27.24 -3.75
N ALA A 142 -5.21 25.97 -3.38
CA ALA A 142 -3.87 25.45 -3.09
C ALA A 142 -2.93 25.52 -4.32
N LEU A 143 -3.45 25.23 -5.52
CA LEU A 143 -2.69 25.40 -6.77
C LEU A 143 -2.24 26.86 -6.96
N ALA A 144 -3.17 27.80 -6.80
CA ALA A 144 -2.88 29.23 -6.97
C ALA A 144 -1.86 29.75 -5.94
N ASP A 145 -1.89 29.25 -4.71
CA ASP A 145 -0.93 29.62 -3.66
C ASP A 145 0.46 29.07 -3.96
N LEU A 146 0.57 27.78 -4.34
CA LEU A 146 1.84 27.16 -4.69
C LEU A 146 2.47 27.78 -5.95
N GLU A 147 1.66 28.24 -6.90
CA GLU A 147 2.13 28.95 -8.10
C GLU A 147 2.78 30.31 -7.79
N LYS A 148 2.36 30.96 -6.70
CA LYS A 148 2.94 32.23 -6.23
C LYS A 148 4.15 32.01 -5.32
N GLY A 149 4.37 30.78 -4.85
CA GLY A 149 5.45 30.43 -3.94
C GLY A 149 6.85 30.68 -4.50
N GLU A 150 7.79 30.94 -3.59
CA GLU A 150 9.22 31.12 -3.91
C GLU A 150 9.83 29.82 -4.49
N HIS A 151 9.42 28.68 -3.95
CA HIS A 151 9.91 27.35 -4.34
C HIS A 151 9.18 26.74 -5.54
N ARG A 152 8.33 27.49 -6.27
CA ARG A 152 7.56 26.98 -7.43
C ARG A 152 8.43 26.32 -8.51
N HIS A 153 9.70 26.74 -8.61
CA HIS A 153 10.66 26.19 -9.56
C HIS A 153 10.99 24.71 -9.26
N LEU A 154 10.89 24.27 -8.01
CA LEU A 154 11.07 22.87 -7.61
C LEU A 154 9.87 22.00 -7.98
N ILE A 155 8.69 22.57 -8.14
CA ILE A 155 7.42 21.82 -8.25
C ILE A 155 6.68 22.03 -9.58
N ARG A 156 7.34 22.68 -10.56
CA ARG A 156 6.74 23.07 -11.85
C ARG A 156 6.01 21.93 -12.58
N GLU A 157 6.58 20.74 -12.55
CA GLU A 157 5.98 19.54 -13.15
C GLU A 157 4.66 19.16 -12.47
N GLY A 158 4.65 19.07 -11.14
CA GLY A 158 3.45 18.79 -10.34
C GLY A 158 2.36 19.83 -10.55
N LEU A 159 2.71 21.13 -10.58
CA LEU A 159 1.77 22.21 -10.88
C LEU A 159 1.13 22.06 -12.28
N THR A 160 1.93 21.65 -13.28
CA THR A 160 1.45 21.43 -14.64
C THR A 160 0.47 20.25 -14.71
N LEU A 161 0.79 19.15 -14.02
CA LEU A 161 -0.08 17.97 -13.94
C LEU A 161 -1.38 18.27 -13.18
N ALA A 162 -1.29 18.98 -12.05
CA ALA A 162 -2.46 19.41 -11.28
C ALA A 162 -3.40 20.28 -12.13
N ARG A 163 -2.85 21.26 -12.85
CA ARG A 163 -3.63 22.12 -13.75
C ARG A 163 -4.34 21.32 -14.84
N ARG A 164 -3.61 20.43 -15.53
CA ARG A 164 -4.20 19.55 -16.55
C ARG A 164 -5.34 18.71 -16.00
N ALA A 165 -5.17 18.17 -14.79
CA ALA A 165 -6.21 17.38 -14.13
C ALA A 165 -7.45 18.25 -13.81
N LEU A 166 -7.28 19.48 -13.31
CA LEU A 166 -8.39 20.41 -13.10
C LEU A 166 -9.09 20.82 -14.41
N ASP A 167 -8.34 21.09 -15.49
CA ASP A 167 -8.91 21.38 -16.81
C ASP A 167 -9.75 20.20 -17.35
N THR A 168 -9.25 18.98 -17.15
CA THR A 168 -9.95 17.74 -17.50
C THR A 168 -11.19 17.56 -16.63
N ALA A 169 -11.10 17.87 -15.33
CA ALA A 169 -12.22 17.83 -14.40
C ALA A 169 -13.35 18.78 -14.83
N ALA A 170 -12.99 20.02 -15.20
CA ALA A 170 -13.94 21.02 -15.69
C ALA A 170 -14.66 20.55 -16.96
N THR A 171 -13.92 19.97 -17.91
CA THR A 171 -14.51 19.39 -19.13
C THR A 171 -15.51 18.28 -18.80
N ARG A 172 -15.12 17.33 -17.94
CA ARG A 172 -16.00 16.22 -17.52
C ARG A 172 -17.24 16.73 -16.76
N ALA A 173 -17.09 17.76 -15.93
CA ALA A 173 -18.20 18.36 -15.19
C ALA A 173 -19.19 19.09 -16.12
N ALA A 174 -18.70 19.75 -17.17
CA ALA A 174 -19.54 20.35 -18.22
C ALA A 174 -20.34 19.28 -18.98
N ASP A 175 -19.73 18.12 -19.24
CA ASP A 175 -20.39 16.94 -19.85
C ASP A 175 -21.31 16.17 -18.88
N ARG A 176 -21.57 16.69 -17.67
CA ARG A 176 -22.38 16.06 -16.60
C ARG A 176 -21.81 14.71 -16.12
N ASN A 177 -20.52 14.48 -16.30
CA ASN A 177 -19.80 13.31 -15.81
C ASN A 177 -19.05 13.63 -14.50
N HIS A 178 -19.81 14.00 -13.46
CA HIS A 178 -19.25 14.48 -12.18
C HIS A 178 -18.45 13.42 -11.43
N SER A 179 -18.81 12.14 -11.55
CA SER A 179 -18.07 11.05 -10.91
C SER A 179 -16.64 10.96 -11.44
N SER A 180 -16.46 11.16 -12.75
CA SER A 180 -15.13 11.22 -13.36
C SER A 180 -14.45 12.56 -13.09
N ALA A 181 -15.19 13.67 -13.08
CA ALA A 181 -14.63 14.98 -12.72
C ALA A 181 -14.01 14.97 -11.32
N VAL A 182 -14.72 14.43 -10.32
CA VAL A 182 -14.21 14.30 -8.95
C VAL A 182 -12.95 13.43 -8.88
N LYS A 183 -12.82 12.39 -9.71
CA LYS A 183 -11.58 11.60 -9.79
C LYS A 183 -10.39 12.44 -10.26
N GLU A 184 -10.60 13.31 -11.25
CA GLU A 184 -9.56 14.21 -11.73
C GLU A 184 -9.20 15.27 -10.69
N VAL A 185 -10.18 15.81 -9.94
CA VAL A 185 -9.91 16.72 -8.81
C VAL A 185 -9.04 16.04 -7.74
N LYS A 186 -9.32 14.78 -7.41
CA LYS A 186 -8.48 14.00 -6.50
C LYS A 186 -7.08 13.75 -7.06
N ALA A 187 -6.96 13.48 -8.36
CA ALA A 187 -5.66 13.36 -9.01
C ALA A 187 -4.86 14.69 -8.94
N ALA A 188 -5.52 15.83 -9.12
CA ALA A 188 -4.92 17.14 -8.94
C ALA A 188 -4.45 17.38 -7.50
N ARG A 189 -5.28 17.04 -6.50
CA ARG A 189 -4.92 17.14 -5.07
C ARG A 189 -3.63 16.39 -4.76
N VAL A 190 -3.50 15.13 -5.20
CA VAL A 190 -2.29 14.32 -4.99
C VAL A 190 -1.03 15.01 -5.56
N GLN A 191 -1.14 15.65 -6.72
CA GLN A 191 -0.01 16.39 -7.30
C GLN A 191 0.40 17.60 -6.45
N LEU A 192 -0.57 18.29 -5.83
CA LEU A 192 -0.29 19.41 -4.94
C LEU A 192 0.32 18.94 -3.62
N ASP A 193 -0.18 17.85 -3.04
CA ASP A 193 0.35 17.28 -1.80
C ASP A 193 1.81 16.83 -2.01
N MET A 194 2.11 16.18 -3.14
CA MET A 194 3.48 15.85 -3.55
C MET A 194 4.37 17.10 -3.72
N ALA A 195 3.83 18.18 -4.28
CA ALA A 195 4.54 19.42 -4.45
C ALA A 195 4.87 20.07 -3.09
N GLU A 196 3.92 20.11 -2.17
CA GLU A 196 4.13 20.59 -0.81
C GLU A 196 5.19 19.78 -0.08
N VAL A 197 5.09 18.45 -0.11
CA VAL A 197 6.10 17.57 0.46
C VAL A 197 7.48 17.86 -0.13
N ARG A 198 7.60 18.00 -1.46
CA ARG A 198 8.88 18.32 -2.09
C ARG A 198 9.45 19.67 -1.61
N ILE A 199 8.61 20.68 -1.44
CA ILE A 199 9.04 21.97 -0.90
C ILE A 199 9.51 21.81 0.55
N LYS A 200 8.73 21.16 1.40
CA LYS A 200 9.07 20.94 2.82
C LYS A 200 10.41 20.20 2.93
N LEU A 201 10.57 19.10 2.20
CA LEU A 201 11.78 18.30 2.20
C LEU A 201 13.01 19.10 1.73
N ALA A 202 12.88 19.88 0.64
CA ALA A 202 13.97 20.71 0.12
C ALA A 202 14.33 21.88 1.05
N ALA A 203 13.34 22.41 1.78
CA ALA A 203 13.52 23.47 2.77
C ALA A 203 13.93 22.93 4.16
N ASN A 204 14.28 21.65 4.28
CA ASN A 204 14.61 21.01 5.56
C ASN A 204 13.51 21.17 6.64
N THR A 205 12.26 21.27 6.20
CA THR A 205 11.09 21.31 7.08
C THR A 205 10.46 19.92 7.11
N PRO A 206 10.32 19.26 8.27
CA PRO A 206 9.67 17.95 8.34
C PRO A 206 8.23 18.02 7.81
N PRO A 207 7.84 17.19 6.83
CA PRO A 207 6.43 17.07 6.46
C PRO A 207 5.63 16.41 7.58
N ALA A 208 4.30 16.58 7.58
CA ALA A 208 3.46 15.80 8.49
C ALA A 208 3.40 14.35 7.98
N PRO A 209 3.40 13.33 8.87
CA PRO A 209 3.27 11.93 8.46
C PRO A 209 2.00 11.68 7.62
N GLU A 210 0.91 12.39 7.91
CA GLU A 210 -0.37 12.30 7.21
C GLU A 210 -0.26 12.73 5.74
N ASP A 211 0.56 13.76 5.45
CA ASP A 211 0.80 14.23 4.08
C ASP A 211 1.49 13.13 3.25
N LEU A 212 2.45 12.43 3.84
CA LEU A 212 3.17 11.33 3.19
C LEU A 212 2.29 10.09 3.02
N LYS A 213 1.45 9.77 4.01
CA LYS A 213 0.48 8.67 3.90
C LYS A 213 -0.51 8.88 2.75
N ALA A 214 -1.03 10.10 2.59
CA ALA A 214 -1.92 10.42 1.47
C ALA A 214 -1.25 10.21 0.10
N ILE A 215 0.05 10.50 -0.01
CA ILE A 215 0.83 10.19 -1.22
C ILE A 215 0.95 8.68 -1.43
N LEU A 216 1.29 7.93 -0.39
CA LEU A 216 1.46 6.47 -0.46
C LEU A 216 0.16 5.74 -0.82
N GLU A 217 -0.99 6.22 -0.35
CA GLU A 217 -2.32 5.68 -0.67
C GLU A 217 -2.78 6.01 -2.10
N SER A 218 -2.11 6.94 -2.79
CA SER A 218 -2.42 7.28 -4.17
C SER A 218 -1.91 6.23 -5.17
N PRO A 219 -2.49 6.14 -6.38
CA PRO A 219 -1.96 5.27 -7.43
C PRO A 219 -0.48 5.56 -7.69
N ASP A 220 0.35 4.52 -7.71
CA ASP A 220 1.82 4.61 -7.84
C ASP A 220 2.49 5.48 -6.76
N GLY A 221 1.87 5.59 -5.57
CA GLY A 221 2.30 6.45 -4.47
C GLY A 221 3.71 6.19 -3.96
N ILE A 222 4.12 4.92 -3.92
CA ILE A 222 5.47 4.50 -3.54
C ILE A 222 6.51 5.07 -4.52
N ASP A 223 6.34 4.82 -5.83
CA ASP A 223 7.28 5.28 -6.86
C ASP A 223 7.39 6.81 -6.89
N LYS A 224 6.25 7.47 -6.67
CA LYS A 224 6.17 8.92 -6.54
C LYS A 224 6.97 9.46 -5.36
N LEU A 225 6.81 8.87 -4.17
CA LEU A 225 7.57 9.28 -2.98
C LEU A 225 9.07 8.98 -3.16
N ASP A 226 9.41 7.77 -3.60
CA ASP A 226 10.80 7.35 -3.83
C ASP A 226 11.48 8.27 -4.87
N GLY A 227 10.75 8.68 -5.91
CA GLY A 227 11.21 9.64 -6.92
C GLY A 227 11.41 11.08 -6.40
N ILE A 228 10.67 11.50 -5.37
CA ILE A 228 10.91 12.77 -4.67
C ILE A 228 12.21 12.66 -3.87
N ILE A 229 12.33 11.61 -3.04
CA ILE A 229 13.49 11.40 -2.16
C ILE A 229 14.79 11.27 -2.97
N GLY A 230 14.76 10.54 -4.09
CA GLY A 230 15.91 10.37 -4.98
C GLY A 230 16.42 11.66 -5.64
N LYS A 231 15.61 12.73 -5.68
CA LYS A 231 15.97 14.05 -6.25
C LYS A 231 16.39 15.08 -5.19
N LEU A 232 16.34 14.72 -3.90
CA LEU A 232 16.74 15.62 -2.83
C LEU A 232 18.26 15.89 -2.86
N GLU A 233 18.70 17.04 -2.34
CA GLU A 233 20.13 17.36 -2.24
C GLU A 233 20.78 16.63 -1.06
N ALA A 234 22.11 16.42 -1.11
CA ALA A 234 22.85 15.76 -0.02
C ALA A 234 22.80 16.53 1.32
N SER A 235 22.41 17.80 1.29
CA SER A 235 22.22 18.70 2.44
C SER A 235 20.94 18.44 3.23
N VAL A 236 20.06 17.55 2.77
CA VAL A 236 18.81 17.24 3.50
C VAL A 236 19.12 16.61 4.86
N GLN A 237 18.44 17.13 5.87
CA GLN A 237 18.67 16.85 7.27
C GLN A 237 17.99 15.56 7.75
N ARG A 238 18.50 15.01 8.85
CA ARG A 238 18.00 13.75 9.47
C ARG A 238 16.53 13.85 9.86
N LYS A 239 16.10 14.96 10.45
CA LYS A 239 14.69 15.18 10.83
C LYS A 239 13.71 15.00 9.68
N VAL A 240 14.10 15.40 8.48
CA VAL A 240 13.27 15.31 7.28
C VAL A 240 13.29 13.89 6.72
N MET A 241 14.48 13.29 6.61
CA MET A 241 14.63 11.92 6.15
C MET A 241 13.99 10.90 7.10
N ALA A 242 13.96 11.17 8.40
CA ALA A 242 13.34 10.29 9.39
C ALA A 242 11.84 10.14 9.12
N VAL A 243 11.10 11.25 8.97
CA VAL A 243 9.66 11.18 8.69
C VAL A 243 9.38 10.44 7.37
N ALA A 244 10.17 10.71 6.33
CA ALA A 244 10.06 10.01 5.05
C ALA A 244 10.33 8.50 5.17
N PHE A 245 11.38 8.13 5.91
CA PHE A 245 11.78 6.74 6.13
C PHE A 245 10.72 5.98 6.92
N GLU A 246 10.27 6.52 8.05
CA GLU A 246 9.28 5.89 8.91
C GLU A 246 7.95 5.67 8.18
N THR A 247 7.52 6.68 7.41
CA THR A 247 6.26 6.59 6.66
C THR A 247 6.35 5.60 5.50
N ARG A 248 7.48 5.57 4.77
CA ARG A 248 7.68 4.70 3.60
C ARG A 248 7.84 3.23 3.96
N PHE A 249 8.44 2.93 5.11
CA PHE A 249 8.82 1.57 5.51
C PHE A 249 8.04 1.03 6.71
N GLY A 250 7.14 1.82 7.30
CA GLY A 250 6.23 1.35 8.37
C GLY A 250 6.91 1.06 9.71
N CYS A 251 8.17 1.48 9.88
CA CYS A 251 8.95 1.22 11.09
C CYS A 251 9.40 2.53 11.74
N LYS A 252 9.61 2.52 13.07
CA LYS A 252 10.23 3.64 13.78
C LYS A 252 11.74 3.71 13.47
N LEU A 253 12.26 4.90 13.17
CA LEU A 253 13.69 5.13 12.96
C LEU A 253 14.32 5.66 14.24
N GLU A 254 15.23 4.87 14.82
CA GLU A 254 15.99 5.27 16.00
C GLU A 254 17.43 5.61 15.62
N LEU A 255 17.82 6.86 15.84
CA LEU A 255 19.16 7.35 15.54
C LEU A 255 19.94 7.53 16.83
N ASN A 256 21.18 7.07 16.85
CA ASN A 256 22.12 7.35 17.92
C ASN A 256 23.01 8.55 17.57
N LYS A 257 23.66 9.09 18.60
CA LYS A 257 24.58 10.20 18.45
C LYS A 257 25.65 9.93 17.39
N PRO A 258 25.96 10.91 16.50
CA PRO A 258 27.04 10.81 15.54
C PRO A 258 28.36 10.39 16.20
N GLY A 259 29.09 9.46 15.57
CA GLY A 259 30.37 8.97 16.09
C GLY A 259 30.31 8.13 17.37
N GLY A 260 29.12 7.94 17.96
CA GLY A 260 28.91 7.08 19.12
C GLY A 260 29.07 5.60 18.79
N THR A 261 29.55 4.79 19.73
CA THR A 261 29.66 3.35 19.55
C THR A 261 28.36 2.63 19.88
N ALA A 262 28.24 1.39 19.40
CA ALA A 262 27.21 0.43 19.79
C ALA A 262 26.99 0.31 21.31
N LYS A 263 28.04 0.54 22.10
CA LYS A 263 28.03 0.48 23.57
C LYS A 263 27.55 1.77 24.23
N ASP A 264 27.67 2.91 23.54
CA ASP A 264 27.31 4.21 24.09
C ASP A 264 25.79 4.38 24.10
N GLY A 265 25.09 3.84 23.08
CA GLY A 265 23.62 3.71 23.07
C GLY A 265 22.85 5.01 23.32
N VAL A 266 23.51 6.16 23.15
CA VAL A 266 22.91 7.47 23.42
C VAL A 266 22.12 7.89 22.19
N ALA A 267 20.83 8.10 22.39
CA ALA A 267 19.94 8.62 21.35
C ALA A 267 20.43 9.99 20.84
N ALA A 268 20.23 10.24 19.55
CA ALA A 268 20.43 11.53 18.92
C ALA A 268 19.54 12.59 19.61
N ASP A 269 20.10 13.79 19.82
CA ASP A 269 19.33 14.94 20.31
C ASP A 269 18.88 15.86 19.16
N ASP A 270 18.15 16.93 19.48
CA ASP A 270 17.60 17.85 18.48
C ASP A 270 18.69 18.46 17.57
N ALA A 271 19.90 18.73 18.11
CA ALA A 271 20.98 19.27 17.31
C ALA A 271 21.55 18.22 16.33
N ASP A 272 21.58 16.96 16.75
CA ASP A 272 21.97 15.84 15.88
C ASP A 272 20.98 15.67 14.71
N MET A 273 19.70 15.96 14.92
CA MET A 273 18.64 15.85 13.90
C MET A 273 18.74 16.92 12.79
N GLU A 274 19.51 17.98 13.02
CA GLU A 274 19.82 19.04 12.05
C GLU A 274 21.02 18.70 11.15
N LEU A 275 21.69 17.57 11.37
CA LEU A 275 22.81 17.13 10.53
C LEU A 275 22.33 16.56 9.19
N PRO A 276 23.19 16.58 8.14
CA PRO A 276 22.92 15.85 6.90
C PRO A 276 22.66 14.36 7.14
N ALA A 277 21.86 13.75 6.27
CA ALA A 277 21.36 12.39 6.41
C ALA A 277 21.84 11.40 5.32
N PRO A 278 23.15 11.33 4.97
CA PRO A 278 23.60 10.48 3.87
C PRO A 278 23.36 8.98 4.15
N ASN A 279 23.58 8.52 5.38
CA ASN A 279 23.37 7.12 5.76
C ASN A 279 21.88 6.74 5.75
N ILE A 280 20.99 7.61 6.25
CA ILE A 280 19.53 7.38 6.21
C ILE A 280 19.05 7.33 4.77
N ARG A 281 19.54 8.22 3.91
CA ARG A 281 19.24 8.17 2.48
C ARG A 281 19.72 6.85 1.87
N LYS A 282 20.92 6.38 2.21
CA LYS A 282 21.42 5.11 1.69
C LYS A 282 20.58 3.92 2.13
N PHE A 283 20.13 3.88 3.38
CA PHE A 283 19.17 2.87 3.84
C PHE A 283 17.86 2.97 3.05
N TYR A 284 17.34 4.18 2.87
CA TYR A 284 16.14 4.42 2.07
C TYR A 284 16.29 3.89 0.65
N GLU A 285 17.37 4.23 -0.05
CA GLU A 285 17.65 3.76 -1.41
C GLU A 285 17.86 2.23 -1.50
N THR A 286 18.37 1.62 -0.44
CA THR A 286 18.58 0.17 -0.39
C THR A 286 17.25 -0.55 -0.18
N MET A 287 16.43 -0.05 0.74
CA MET A 287 15.14 -0.65 1.10
C MET A 287 14.01 -0.30 0.13
N SER A 288 14.11 0.79 -0.63
CA SER A 288 13.11 1.15 -1.66
C SER A 288 13.03 0.12 -2.79
N LYS A 289 14.06 -0.71 -2.95
CA LYS A 289 14.12 -1.83 -3.91
C LYS A 289 13.34 -3.07 -3.43
N LEU A 290 12.85 -3.05 -2.20
CA LEU A 290 12.12 -4.16 -1.59
C LEU A 290 10.61 -3.97 -1.77
N PRO A 291 9.85 -5.07 -1.89
CA PRO A 291 8.40 -4.97 -1.96
C PRO A 291 7.83 -4.45 -0.63
N PRO A 292 6.64 -3.81 -0.64
CA PRO A 292 6.00 -3.30 0.58
C PRO A 292 5.72 -4.39 1.62
N SER A 293 5.46 -5.62 1.17
CA SER A 293 5.26 -6.81 2.01
C SER A 293 6.41 -7.09 2.98
N ASP A 294 7.62 -6.68 2.61
CA ASP A 294 8.86 -6.96 3.34
C ASP A 294 9.23 -5.82 4.30
N THR A 295 8.62 -4.64 4.11
CA THR A 295 8.88 -3.41 4.87
C THR A 295 7.59 -2.84 5.45
N LEU A 296 6.90 -1.97 4.70
CA LEU A 296 5.71 -1.23 5.14
C LEU A 296 4.61 -2.10 5.78
N GLU A 297 4.42 -3.31 5.26
CA GLU A 297 3.39 -4.27 5.69
C GLU A 297 3.98 -5.39 6.57
N ASN A 298 5.24 -5.25 7.01
CA ASN A 298 5.95 -6.26 7.78
C ASN A 298 5.87 -5.97 9.29
N ASP A 299 4.98 -6.66 9.98
CA ASP A 299 4.79 -6.57 11.43
C ASP A 299 5.97 -7.13 12.24
N SER A 300 6.94 -7.75 11.58
CA SER A 300 8.19 -8.22 12.18
C SER A 300 9.37 -7.25 11.96
N MET A 301 9.12 -6.08 11.36
CA MET A 301 10.06 -4.97 11.21
C MET A 301 9.49 -3.67 11.81
N LEU A 302 9.45 -3.56 13.14
CA LEU A 302 8.82 -2.42 13.81
C LEU A 302 9.79 -1.28 14.12
N THR A 303 11.08 -1.57 14.28
CA THR A 303 12.10 -0.57 14.61
C THR A 303 13.36 -0.77 13.77
N PHE A 304 13.87 0.32 13.21
CA PHE A 304 15.15 0.38 12.51
C PHE A 304 16.07 1.33 13.25
N MET A 305 17.13 0.80 13.86
CA MET A 305 18.07 1.56 14.66
C MET A 305 19.40 1.71 13.92
N HIS A 306 19.96 2.92 13.85
CA HIS A 306 21.26 3.18 13.22
C HIS A 306 22.31 3.71 14.21
N PHE A 307 23.52 3.18 14.09
CA PHE A 307 24.71 3.65 14.80
C PHE A 307 25.71 4.22 13.80
N ASP A 308 25.98 5.52 13.90
CA ASP A 308 26.81 6.30 12.97
C ASP A 308 28.33 6.26 13.31
N GLY A 309 28.75 5.40 14.25
CA GLY A 309 30.14 5.25 14.71
C GLY A 309 30.87 4.03 14.16
N ARG A 310 31.91 3.55 14.88
CA ARG A 310 32.74 2.40 14.43
C ARG A 310 31.88 1.16 14.16
N SER A 311 32.12 0.55 13.00
CA SER A 311 31.40 -0.64 12.56
C SER A 311 31.45 -1.76 13.59
N ALA A 312 30.28 -2.25 13.98
CA ALA A 312 30.08 -3.49 14.72
C ALA A 312 29.11 -4.40 13.92
N ALA A 313 28.94 -5.66 14.34
CA ALA A 313 28.03 -6.56 13.64
C ALA A 313 26.58 -6.08 13.77
N SER A 314 25.93 -5.85 12.64
CA SER A 314 24.48 -5.58 12.58
C SER A 314 23.69 -6.80 13.06
N SER A 315 22.43 -6.58 13.46
CA SER A 315 21.61 -7.66 14.01
C SER A 315 20.12 -7.38 13.94
N TYR A 316 19.36 -8.43 13.69
CA TYR A 316 17.93 -8.50 13.91
C TYR A 316 17.60 -9.14 15.28
N ASN A 317 16.61 -8.56 15.97
CA ASN A 317 16.06 -9.11 17.20
C ASN A 317 14.56 -9.40 17.00
N SER A 318 14.20 -10.69 17.03
CA SER A 318 12.82 -11.16 16.82
C SER A 318 11.88 -10.92 18.01
N GLY A 319 12.40 -10.63 19.20
CA GLY A 319 11.59 -10.27 20.37
C GLY A 319 11.06 -8.84 20.27
N ASP A 320 11.95 -7.91 19.93
CA ASP A 320 11.64 -6.48 19.78
C ASP A 320 11.19 -6.11 18.35
N LYS A 321 11.26 -7.04 17.39
CA LYS A 321 11.08 -6.79 15.94
C LYS A 321 11.96 -5.65 15.44
N LYS A 322 13.23 -5.68 15.86
CA LYS A 322 14.17 -4.56 15.73
C LYS A 322 15.38 -4.94 14.89
N ILE A 323 15.64 -4.12 13.88
CA ILE A 323 16.90 -4.11 13.15
C ILE A 323 17.84 -3.11 13.82
N ALA A 324 19.06 -3.52 14.14
CA ALA A 324 20.13 -2.66 14.61
C ALA A 324 21.27 -2.63 13.58
N MET A 325 21.30 -1.58 12.77
CA MET A 325 22.34 -1.32 11.78
C MET A 325 23.56 -0.68 12.41
N ARG A 326 24.65 -1.45 12.48
CA ARG A 326 25.89 -1.06 13.14
C ARG A 326 27.06 -0.92 12.18
N GLU A 327 26.80 -0.81 10.89
CA GLU A 327 27.86 -0.71 9.86
C GLU A 327 28.60 0.64 9.83
N GLY A 328 28.14 1.64 10.58
CA GLY A 328 28.73 2.97 10.60
C GLY A 328 28.28 3.80 9.39
N ASP A 329 29.25 4.35 8.65
CA ASP A 329 29.05 5.19 7.46
C ASP A 329 29.24 4.38 6.18
N ASP A 330 28.28 4.44 5.25
CA ASP A 330 28.35 3.79 3.93
C ASP A 330 29.65 4.11 3.18
N LYS A 331 30.14 5.36 3.25
CA LYS A 331 31.36 5.81 2.56
C LYS A 331 32.63 5.11 3.04
N THR A 332 32.64 4.65 4.28
CA THR A 332 33.78 3.95 4.89
C THR A 332 33.52 2.47 5.08
N SER A 333 32.34 2.00 4.65
CA SER A 333 31.94 0.61 4.78
C SER A 333 32.81 -0.27 3.88
N ARG A 334 33.32 -1.35 4.44
CA ARG A 334 34.13 -2.32 3.71
C ARG A 334 33.32 -2.98 2.59
N ILE A 335 34.01 -3.44 1.56
CA ILE A 335 33.40 -4.31 0.55
C ILE A 335 32.98 -5.63 1.22
N TYR A 336 31.75 -6.05 0.96
CA TYR A 336 31.27 -7.37 1.35
C TYR A 336 31.59 -8.36 0.24
N SER A 337 32.41 -9.37 0.54
CA SER A 337 32.80 -10.41 -0.41
C SER A 337 31.84 -11.60 -0.31
N ILE A 338 31.42 -12.14 -1.46
CA ILE A 338 30.65 -13.41 -1.58
C ILE A 338 31.46 -14.37 -2.45
N ALA A 339 31.02 -15.62 -2.51
CA ALA A 339 31.63 -16.65 -3.33
C ALA A 339 33.12 -16.88 -2.97
N ILE A 340 33.48 -16.70 -1.70
CA ILE A 340 34.87 -16.85 -1.25
C ILE A 340 35.23 -18.33 -1.17
N GLU A 341 36.13 -18.79 -2.04
CA GLU A 341 36.46 -20.20 -2.22
C GLU A 341 36.88 -20.90 -0.92
N HIS A 342 37.70 -20.27 -0.07
CA HIS A 342 38.11 -20.90 1.19
C HIS A 342 36.95 -21.08 2.18
N GLU A 343 35.93 -20.22 2.11
CA GLU A 343 34.76 -20.30 2.98
C GLU A 343 33.80 -21.37 2.48
N ILE A 344 33.43 -21.36 1.19
CA ILE A 344 32.33 -22.19 0.66
C ILE A 344 32.77 -23.42 -0.12
N GLY A 345 34.02 -23.45 -0.57
CA GLY A 345 34.58 -24.49 -1.42
C GLY A 345 34.23 -24.29 -2.89
N LYS A 346 34.26 -25.39 -3.66
CA LYS A 346 33.91 -25.38 -5.08
C LYS A 346 32.41 -25.13 -5.25
N LEU A 347 32.07 -24.04 -5.94
CA LEU A 347 30.71 -23.72 -6.33
C LEU A 347 30.23 -24.57 -7.51
N HIS A 348 28.93 -24.83 -7.52
CA HIS A 348 28.22 -25.30 -8.70
C HIS A 348 27.98 -24.13 -9.68
N ASP A 349 27.98 -24.39 -10.99
CA ASP A 349 27.87 -23.33 -12.01
C ASP A 349 26.62 -22.44 -11.84
N ARG A 350 25.50 -23.06 -11.44
CA ARG A 350 24.22 -22.40 -11.10
C ARG A 350 24.28 -21.49 -9.86
N ALA A 351 25.37 -21.50 -9.10
CA ALA A 351 25.55 -20.68 -7.90
C ALA A 351 26.62 -19.60 -8.05
N ILE A 352 27.30 -19.54 -9.20
CA ILE A 352 28.25 -18.47 -9.50
C ILE A 352 27.51 -17.12 -9.51
N PRO A 353 27.85 -16.15 -8.63
CA PRO A 353 27.12 -14.88 -8.58
C PRO A 353 27.20 -14.12 -9.91
N LYS A 354 26.13 -13.40 -10.25
CA LYS A 354 26.09 -12.53 -11.43
C LYS A 354 27.15 -11.44 -11.32
N PRO A 355 27.76 -10.97 -12.42
CA PRO A 355 28.57 -9.76 -12.39
C PRO A 355 27.71 -8.54 -12.02
N GLY A 356 28.34 -7.48 -11.52
CA GLY A 356 27.65 -6.30 -11.01
C GLY A 356 28.55 -5.48 -10.09
N GLU A 357 28.03 -4.36 -9.62
CA GLU A 357 28.76 -3.42 -8.77
C GLU A 357 29.23 -4.06 -7.46
N GLU A 358 30.32 -3.53 -6.93
CA GLU A 358 30.77 -3.85 -5.59
C GLU A 358 29.72 -3.40 -4.57
N ARG A 359 29.51 -4.22 -3.54
CA ARG A 359 28.53 -3.94 -2.48
C ARG A 359 29.23 -3.74 -1.17
N THR A 360 28.81 -2.73 -0.44
CA THR A 360 29.31 -2.42 0.89
C THR A 360 28.68 -3.37 1.91
N ALA A 361 29.36 -3.61 3.03
CA ALA A 361 28.76 -4.29 4.17
C ALA A 361 27.53 -3.52 4.68
N PHE A 362 27.51 -2.19 4.53
CA PHE A 362 26.36 -1.33 4.80
C PHE A 362 25.10 -1.82 4.06
N SER A 363 25.14 -1.84 2.73
CA SER A 363 23.99 -2.26 1.92
C SER A 363 23.67 -3.75 2.05
N TRP A 364 24.68 -4.62 2.09
CA TRP A 364 24.47 -6.06 2.25
C TRP A 364 23.79 -6.38 3.59
N ASN A 365 24.30 -5.81 4.68
CA ASN A 365 23.75 -6.09 6.00
C ASN A 365 22.36 -5.47 6.17
N THR A 366 22.05 -4.32 5.55
CA THR A 366 20.67 -3.81 5.53
C THR A 366 19.71 -4.84 4.93
N LEU A 367 20.04 -5.40 3.76
CA LEU A 367 19.21 -6.41 3.12
C LEU A 367 19.15 -7.70 3.94
N HIS A 368 20.27 -8.12 4.53
CA HIS A 368 20.36 -9.29 5.38
C HIS A 368 19.46 -9.18 6.62
N GLU A 369 19.51 -8.05 7.34
CA GLU A 369 18.69 -7.85 8.53
C GLU A 369 17.19 -7.72 8.19
N VAL A 370 16.84 -7.13 7.04
CA VAL A 370 15.46 -7.15 6.54
C VAL A 370 15.04 -8.59 6.19
N GLY A 371 15.94 -9.39 5.62
CA GLY A 371 15.73 -10.82 5.39
C GLY A 371 15.37 -11.57 6.67
N HIS A 372 16.03 -11.28 7.80
CA HIS A 372 15.65 -11.89 9.09
C HIS A 372 14.24 -11.48 9.53
N ALA A 373 13.85 -10.22 9.32
CA ALA A 373 12.49 -9.77 9.62
C ALA A 373 11.43 -10.45 8.73
N VAL A 374 11.75 -10.69 7.46
CA VAL A 374 10.88 -11.44 6.53
C VAL A 374 10.75 -12.92 6.96
N ASP A 375 11.87 -13.58 7.30
CA ASP A 375 11.84 -14.96 7.81
C ASP A 375 11.00 -15.07 9.08
N ASP A 376 11.12 -14.11 9.99
CA ASP A 376 10.38 -14.07 11.26
C ASP A 376 8.87 -13.87 11.04
N LYS A 377 8.46 -12.97 10.15
CA LYS A 377 7.05 -12.77 9.76
C LYS A 377 6.44 -14.04 9.18
N MET A 378 7.16 -14.71 8.30
CA MET A 378 6.65 -15.86 7.55
C MET A 378 6.83 -17.19 8.29
N GLY A 379 7.78 -17.26 9.22
CA GLY A 379 8.35 -18.51 9.73
C GLY A 379 8.94 -19.36 8.61
N PHE A 380 9.59 -18.75 7.62
CA PHE A 380 9.96 -19.39 6.35
C PHE A 380 10.90 -20.58 6.57
N MET A 381 12.02 -20.36 7.25
CA MET A 381 13.02 -21.41 7.50
C MET A 381 12.54 -22.46 8.48
N LYS A 382 11.63 -22.10 9.39
CA LYS A 382 10.94 -23.08 10.25
C LYS A 382 10.09 -24.05 9.43
N LYS A 383 9.44 -23.58 8.37
CA LYS A 383 8.56 -24.40 7.51
C LYS A 383 9.32 -25.14 6.40
N HIS A 384 10.36 -24.53 5.86
CA HIS A 384 10.98 -24.98 4.61
C HIS A 384 12.45 -25.38 4.73
N GLY A 385 13.12 -25.06 5.85
CA GLY A 385 14.57 -25.27 5.99
C GLY A 385 15.03 -26.71 5.74
N GLU A 386 14.28 -27.70 6.20
CA GLU A 386 14.62 -29.12 5.95
C GLU A 386 14.50 -29.49 4.47
N ARG A 387 13.45 -29.02 3.78
CA ARG A 387 13.27 -29.25 2.33
C ARG A 387 14.34 -28.55 1.50
N LEU A 388 14.67 -27.30 1.86
CA LEU A 388 15.56 -26.46 1.06
C LEU A 388 17.02 -26.86 1.20
N ALA A 389 17.47 -27.10 2.43
CA ALA A 389 18.87 -27.39 2.69
C ALA A 389 19.12 -28.42 3.79
N GLY A 390 18.11 -29.21 4.17
CA GLY A 390 18.24 -30.24 5.21
C GLY A 390 18.44 -29.69 6.60
N TRP A 391 18.08 -28.43 6.84
CA TRP A 391 18.17 -27.83 8.16
C TRP A 391 17.29 -28.56 9.16
N LYS A 392 17.91 -29.10 10.21
CA LYS A 392 17.22 -29.57 11.41
C LYS A 392 17.87 -28.93 12.63
N VAL A 393 17.07 -28.20 13.40
CA VAL A 393 17.50 -27.51 14.62
C VAL A 393 17.20 -28.41 15.81
N TYR A 394 18.24 -28.74 16.56
CA TYR A 394 18.18 -29.52 17.80
C TYR A 394 18.10 -28.61 19.03
N GLY A 395 18.66 -27.40 18.94
CA GLY A 395 18.78 -26.51 20.08
C GLY A 395 19.66 -27.17 21.15
N ALA A 396 19.20 -27.14 22.40
CA ALA A 396 19.88 -27.78 23.52
C ALA A 396 19.55 -29.29 23.65
N ASP A 397 18.61 -29.82 22.87
CA ASP A 397 18.30 -31.26 22.85
C ASP A 397 19.29 -31.98 21.92
N VAL A 398 20.46 -32.30 22.47
CA VAL A 398 21.58 -32.88 21.71
C VAL A 398 21.59 -34.40 21.67
N SER A 399 20.57 -35.10 22.20
CA SER A 399 20.59 -36.57 22.27
C SER A 399 20.75 -37.23 20.91
N GLU A 400 20.02 -36.75 19.90
CA GLU A 400 20.14 -37.26 18.52
C GLU A 400 21.51 -36.98 17.89
N PRO A 401 22.01 -35.73 17.79
CA PRO A 401 23.31 -35.48 17.19
C PRO A 401 24.46 -36.12 17.98
N ALA A 402 24.38 -36.18 19.32
CA ALA A 402 25.37 -36.87 20.14
C ALA A 402 25.42 -38.37 19.83
N GLY A 403 24.27 -39.03 19.71
CA GLY A 403 24.21 -40.44 19.33
C GLY A 403 24.82 -40.73 17.94
N ILE A 404 24.61 -39.82 16.99
CA ILE A 404 25.20 -39.94 15.64
C ILE A 404 26.72 -39.79 15.67
N ILE A 405 27.23 -38.76 16.37
CA ILE A 405 28.67 -38.52 16.52
C ILE A 405 29.33 -39.68 17.26
N ALA A 406 28.73 -40.12 18.37
CA ALA A 406 29.20 -41.26 19.13
C ALA A 406 29.22 -42.56 18.31
N GLY A 407 28.22 -42.77 17.45
CA GLY A 407 28.19 -43.90 16.52
C GLY A 407 29.33 -43.90 15.50
N GLU A 408 29.64 -42.73 14.90
CA GLU A 408 30.73 -42.57 13.94
C GLU A 408 32.09 -42.93 14.56
N TYR A 409 32.35 -42.44 15.78
CA TYR A 409 33.60 -42.66 16.49
C TYR A 409 33.58 -43.86 17.45
N LYS A 410 32.47 -44.62 17.49
CA LYS A 410 32.26 -45.81 18.34
C LYS A 410 32.53 -45.56 19.83
N PHE A 411 31.99 -44.46 20.36
CA PHE A 411 32.15 -44.01 21.73
C PHE A 411 30.81 -43.89 22.49
N ASP A 412 30.86 -43.48 23.75
CA ASP A 412 29.68 -43.30 24.62
C ASP A 412 28.85 -42.06 24.24
N PRO A 413 27.54 -42.21 23.95
CA PRO A 413 26.68 -41.11 23.50
C PRO A 413 26.32 -40.11 24.61
N ASP A 414 26.21 -40.56 25.86
CA ASP A 414 25.84 -39.69 26.99
C ASP A 414 26.99 -38.73 27.31
N TYR A 415 28.23 -39.22 27.24
CA TYR A 415 29.43 -38.39 27.33
C TYR A 415 29.49 -37.34 26.23
N VAL A 416 29.22 -37.73 24.98
CA VAL A 416 29.23 -36.79 23.85
C VAL A 416 28.17 -35.71 24.05
N ALA A 417 26.97 -36.08 24.49
CA ALA A 417 25.89 -35.14 24.79
C ALA A 417 26.30 -34.14 25.89
N GLU A 418 26.86 -34.62 27.00
CA GLU A 418 27.35 -33.75 28.08
C GLU A 418 28.48 -32.84 27.58
N TYR A 419 29.40 -33.35 26.76
CA TYR A 419 30.48 -32.56 26.20
C TYR A 419 29.97 -31.46 25.26
N MET A 420 29.02 -31.76 24.38
CA MET A 420 28.39 -30.79 23.47
C MET A 420 27.75 -29.61 24.20
N LEU A 421 27.12 -29.85 25.35
CA LEU A 421 26.49 -28.81 26.19
C LEU A 421 27.47 -28.10 27.14
N SER A 422 28.69 -28.61 27.26
CA SER A 422 29.76 -28.02 28.06
C SER A 422 30.65 -27.08 27.24
N SER A 423 31.47 -26.29 27.92
CA SER A 423 32.50 -25.47 27.26
C SER A 423 33.63 -26.34 26.70
N GLN A 424 34.24 -25.89 25.59
CA GLN A 424 35.42 -26.53 25.02
C GLN A 424 36.51 -26.79 26.08
N GLY A 425 37.12 -27.97 26.02
CA GLY A 425 38.16 -28.39 26.96
C GLY A 425 37.66 -28.77 28.37
N ARG A 426 36.34 -28.83 28.60
CA ARG A 426 35.80 -29.31 29.88
C ARG A 426 36.28 -30.74 30.16
N ASN A 427 36.86 -30.93 31.34
CA ASN A 427 37.22 -32.27 31.82
C ASN A 427 35.99 -32.96 32.41
N LEU A 428 35.45 -33.94 31.68
CA LEU A 428 34.34 -34.78 32.09
C LEU A 428 34.85 -36.16 32.52
N PRO A 429 34.20 -36.83 33.50
CA PRO A 429 34.50 -38.22 33.82
C PRO A 429 34.42 -39.10 32.57
N ILE A 430 35.48 -39.86 32.29
CA ILE A 430 35.51 -40.77 31.14
C ILE A 430 34.78 -42.07 31.56
N PRO A 431 33.75 -42.51 30.82
CA PRO A 431 33.08 -43.79 31.08
C PRO A 431 34.05 -44.98 30.98
N ASP A 432 33.72 -46.08 31.62
CA ASP A 432 34.49 -47.32 31.51
C ASP A 432 34.53 -47.81 30.05
N PRO A 433 35.65 -48.39 29.58
CA PRO A 433 35.75 -48.90 28.21
C PRO A 433 34.70 -49.95 27.87
N ASP A 434 34.02 -49.78 26.73
CA ASP A 434 33.08 -50.77 26.20
C ASP A 434 33.62 -51.42 24.93
N GLY A 435 33.81 -52.75 24.98
CA GLY A 435 34.20 -53.55 23.82
C GLY A 435 35.60 -53.26 23.23
N CYS A 436 36.46 -52.50 23.91
CA CYS A 436 37.86 -52.25 23.51
C CYS A 436 38.79 -52.03 24.71
N ASP A 437 40.09 -51.88 24.46
CA ASP A 437 41.05 -51.49 25.50
C ASP A 437 40.97 -49.99 25.84
N ALA A 438 41.63 -49.61 26.93
CA ALA A 438 41.57 -48.25 27.47
C ALA A 438 42.28 -47.20 26.60
N GLU A 439 43.26 -47.59 25.77
CA GLU A 439 43.97 -46.67 24.89
C GLU A 439 43.10 -46.31 23.69
N GLU A 440 42.52 -47.34 23.05
CA GLU A 440 41.55 -47.19 21.97
C GLU A 440 40.32 -46.41 22.43
N TRP A 441 39.81 -46.67 23.64
CA TRP A 441 38.68 -45.93 24.21
C TRP A 441 38.99 -44.43 24.38
N ARG A 442 40.19 -44.10 24.86
CA ARG A 442 40.65 -42.70 24.98
C ARG A 442 40.82 -42.03 23.62
N ARG A 443 41.36 -42.74 22.64
CA ARG A 443 41.50 -42.22 21.27
C ARG A 443 40.14 -41.84 20.68
N ARG A 444 39.13 -42.70 20.82
CA ARG A 444 37.76 -42.43 20.36
C ARG A 444 37.13 -41.22 21.06
N MET A 445 37.35 -41.08 22.36
CA MET A 445 36.93 -39.90 23.13
C MET A 445 37.56 -38.62 22.59
N GLU A 446 38.87 -38.64 22.31
CA GLU A 446 39.59 -37.50 21.73
C GLU A 446 39.06 -37.14 20.34
N GLU A 447 38.77 -38.13 19.49
CA GLU A 447 38.19 -37.91 18.17
C GLU A 447 36.79 -37.27 18.25
N CYS A 448 35.92 -37.77 19.14
CA CYS A 448 34.63 -37.14 19.44
C CYS A 448 34.79 -35.68 19.88
N ARG A 449 35.69 -35.42 20.84
CA ARG A 449 35.94 -34.06 21.33
C ARG A 449 36.44 -33.14 20.22
N MET A 450 37.38 -33.62 19.40
CA MET A 450 37.90 -32.85 18.27
C MET A 450 36.83 -32.53 17.24
N PHE A 451 35.89 -33.44 16.98
CA PHE A 451 34.75 -33.19 16.11
C PHE A 451 33.84 -32.10 16.71
N VAL A 452 33.41 -32.29 17.96
CA VAL A 452 32.52 -31.35 18.66
C VAL A 452 33.15 -29.96 18.70
N ASP A 453 34.42 -29.86 19.08
CA ASP A 453 35.15 -28.59 19.15
C ASP A 453 35.22 -27.89 17.79
N ARG A 454 35.52 -28.61 16.71
CA ARG A 454 35.50 -28.03 15.35
C ARG A 454 34.12 -27.47 14.99
N ALA A 455 33.06 -28.14 15.40
CA ALA A 455 31.68 -27.75 15.10
C ALA A 455 31.15 -26.60 15.98
N ARG A 456 31.89 -26.15 17.00
CA ARG A 456 31.44 -25.09 17.92
C ARG A 456 31.31 -23.73 17.27
N ALA A 457 30.31 -22.95 17.72
CA ALA A 457 30.07 -21.59 17.22
C ALA A 457 31.29 -20.69 17.40
N GLY A 458 31.99 -20.84 18.53
CA GLY A 458 33.22 -20.08 18.84
C GLY A 458 34.36 -20.33 17.85
N ASN A 459 34.36 -21.50 17.19
CA ASN A 459 35.37 -21.88 16.19
C ASN A 459 34.93 -21.60 14.75
N LYS A 460 33.74 -21.02 14.56
CA LYS A 460 33.21 -20.54 13.26
C LYS A 460 33.35 -21.55 12.12
N PRO A 461 32.84 -22.78 12.24
CA PRO A 461 32.99 -23.84 11.22
C PRO A 461 32.45 -23.44 9.85
N TRP A 462 31.52 -22.48 9.78
CA TRP A 462 30.95 -21.96 8.55
C TRP A 462 31.92 -21.10 7.72
N SER A 463 32.98 -20.53 8.34
CA SER A 463 33.98 -19.69 7.68
C SER A 463 35.08 -20.48 6.96
N SER A 464 35.02 -21.82 6.94
CA SER A 464 35.99 -22.65 6.24
C SER A 464 35.33 -23.90 5.66
N ALA A 465 35.44 -24.08 4.35
CA ALA A 465 34.88 -25.24 3.66
C ALA A 465 35.51 -26.54 4.16
N SER A 466 36.81 -26.53 4.45
CA SER A 466 37.53 -27.69 5.00
C SER A 466 37.07 -28.03 6.42
N ILE A 467 36.83 -27.03 7.28
CA ILE A 467 36.31 -27.28 8.63
C ILE A 467 34.87 -27.81 8.54
N ALA A 468 34.01 -27.19 7.74
CA ALA A 468 32.65 -27.66 7.52
C ALA A 468 32.60 -29.11 7.00
N ALA A 469 33.50 -29.47 6.07
CA ALA A 469 33.63 -30.84 5.59
C ALA A 469 34.10 -31.81 6.68
N ALA A 470 35.00 -31.38 7.56
CA ALA A 470 35.46 -32.16 8.70
C ALA A 470 34.41 -32.32 9.81
N CYS A 471 33.30 -31.59 9.73
CA CYS A 471 32.12 -31.70 10.59
C CYS A 471 30.96 -32.46 9.91
N ALA A 472 31.23 -33.17 8.81
CA ALA A 472 30.23 -33.96 8.10
C ALA A 472 30.23 -35.43 8.56
N ILE A 473 29.04 -35.97 8.83
CA ILE A 473 28.79 -37.40 9.07
C ILE A 473 27.64 -37.83 8.15
N GLY A 474 27.91 -38.84 7.31
CA GLY A 474 26.98 -39.23 6.25
C GLY A 474 26.73 -38.08 5.26
N LYS A 475 25.46 -37.68 5.11
CA LYS A 475 25.05 -36.59 4.19
C LYS A 475 24.96 -35.21 4.86
N HIS A 476 25.18 -35.14 6.17
CA HIS A 476 24.90 -33.95 6.95
C HIS A 476 26.15 -33.38 7.60
N THR A 477 26.23 -32.06 7.64
CA THR A 477 27.19 -31.32 8.44
C THR A 477 26.52 -30.86 9.72
N TYR A 478 27.18 -31.10 10.84
CA TYR A 478 26.71 -30.71 12.18
C TYR A 478 27.42 -29.44 12.63
N VAL A 479 26.67 -28.52 13.23
CA VAL A 479 27.17 -27.21 13.65
C VAL A 479 26.45 -26.75 14.91
N GLU A 480 27.19 -26.13 15.82
CA GLU A 480 26.63 -25.31 16.88
C GLU A 480 26.39 -23.90 16.29
N SER A 481 25.13 -23.55 16.07
CA SER A 481 24.74 -22.27 15.46
C SER A 481 24.91 -21.09 16.41
N TYR A 482 24.61 -21.32 17.68
CA TYR A 482 24.77 -20.40 18.81
C TYR A 482 25.21 -21.23 20.02
N ASP A 483 25.75 -20.61 21.07
CA ASP A 483 26.19 -21.32 22.28
C ASP A 483 25.16 -22.37 22.73
N LYS A 484 25.56 -23.65 22.71
CA LYS A 484 24.77 -24.83 23.09
C LYS A 484 23.50 -25.07 22.26
N SER A 485 23.39 -24.44 21.10
CA SER A 485 22.28 -24.61 20.17
C SER A 485 22.77 -25.27 18.90
N TRP A 486 22.46 -26.55 18.75
CA TRP A 486 22.97 -27.39 17.67
C TRP A 486 21.99 -27.53 16.52
N ALA A 487 22.53 -27.70 15.32
CA ALA A 487 21.78 -27.94 14.10
C ALA A 487 22.59 -28.84 13.16
N ARG A 488 21.90 -29.35 12.14
CA ARG A 488 22.53 -29.95 10.96
C ARG A 488 21.97 -29.37 9.68
N TYR A 489 22.71 -29.51 8.59
CA TYR A 489 22.26 -29.22 7.22
C TYR A 489 22.85 -30.24 6.24
N LEU A 490 22.33 -30.31 5.01
CA LEU A 490 22.87 -31.17 3.94
C LEU A 490 24.20 -30.63 3.44
N THR A 491 25.26 -31.42 3.56
CA THR A 491 26.63 -31.01 3.21
C THR A 491 26.74 -30.54 1.75
N GLU A 492 26.03 -31.20 0.83
CA GLU A 492 26.02 -30.87 -0.59
C GLU A 492 25.46 -29.47 -0.91
N GLN A 493 24.72 -28.84 0.02
CA GLN A 493 24.12 -27.53 -0.22
C GLN A 493 25.15 -26.40 -0.20
N ARG A 494 26.36 -26.62 0.36
CA ARG A 494 27.43 -25.61 0.31
C ARG A 494 27.88 -25.26 -1.12
N GLN A 495 27.72 -26.17 -2.09
CA GLN A 495 28.04 -25.86 -3.49
C GLN A 495 27.10 -24.81 -4.09
N TYR A 496 25.97 -24.53 -3.43
CA TYR A 496 24.98 -23.50 -3.78
C TYR A 496 25.02 -22.30 -2.82
N ALA A 497 26.12 -22.11 -2.10
CA ALA A 497 26.29 -21.01 -1.17
C ALA A 497 26.49 -19.67 -1.88
N VAL A 498 25.99 -18.58 -1.30
CA VAL A 498 26.47 -17.23 -1.59
C VAL A 498 27.59 -16.81 -0.65
N SER A 499 27.56 -17.22 0.62
CA SER A 499 28.63 -16.95 1.60
C SER A 499 28.84 -18.13 2.54
N GLY A 500 29.98 -18.17 3.24
CA GLY A 500 30.18 -19.16 4.30
C GLY A 500 29.19 -18.98 5.44
N TYR A 501 28.94 -17.71 5.81
CA TYR A 501 28.06 -17.31 6.92
C TYR A 501 26.63 -17.83 6.79
N GLN A 502 26.16 -18.05 5.56
CA GLN A 502 24.89 -18.72 5.24
C GLN A 502 24.69 -20.05 5.99
N PHE A 503 25.76 -20.75 6.36
CA PHE A 503 25.70 -22.06 7.05
C PHE A 503 25.91 -21.97 8.57
N ARG A 504 25.84 -20.77 9.13
CA ARG A 504 25.87 -20.57 10.58
C ARG A 504 24.58 -21.06 11.23
N ALA A 505 23.43 -20.69 10.68
CA ALA A 505 22.11 -21.05 11.19
C ALA A 505 21.04 -20.99 10.08
N PRO A 506 19.85 -21.58 10.26
CA PRO A 506 18.79 -21.52 9.26
C PRO A 506 18.37 -20.10 8.87
N GLY A 507 18.20 -19.18 9.83
CA GLY A 507 17.85 -17.79 9.52
C GLY A 507 18.94 -17.09 8.71
N GLU A 508 20.21 -17.31 9.05
CA GLU A 508 21.36 -16.78 8.29
C GLU A 508 21.39 -17.34 6.86
N TRP A 509 20.93 -18.58 6.69
CA TRP A 509 20.83 -19.20 5.37
C TRP A 509 19.87 -18.45 4.45
N PHE A 510 18.70 -18.09 4.98
CA PHE A 510 17.70 -17.32 4.25
C PHE A 510 18.16 -15.88 4.01
N SER A 511 18.62 -15.19 5.05
CA SER A 511 18.98 -13.77 4.99
C SER A 511 20.13 -13.48 4.03
N GLU A 512 21.12 -14.37 3.92
CA GLU A 512 22.20 -14.25 2.94
C GLU A 512 21.71 -14.44 1.49
N LEU A 513 20.80 -15.38 1.25
CA LEU A 513 20.18 -15.58 -0.07
C LEU A 513 19.26 -14.42 -0.44
N TYR A 514 18.47 -13.92 0.51
CA TYR A 514 17.62 -12.74 0.36
C TYR A 514 18.46 -11.52 -0.02
N ALA A 515 19.55 -11.25 0.71
CA ALA A 515 20.48 -10.17 0.38
C ALA A 515 21.13 -10.34 -1.00
N ALA A 516 21.52 -11.57 -1.37
CA ALA A 516 22.05 -11.84 -2.71
C ALA A 516 21.02 -11.57 -3.81
N PHE A 517 19.75 -11.92 -3.59
CA PHE A 517 18.66 -11.71 -4.55
C PHE A 517 18.39 -10.21 -4.75
N HIS A 518 18.11 -9.47 -3.68
CA HIS A 518 17.76 -8.05 -3.75
C HIS A 518 18.95 -7.13 -4.08
N SER A 519 20.19 -7.60 -3.89
CA SER A 519 21.38 -6.91 -4.43
C SER A 519 21.66 -7.22 -5.90
N GLY A 520 20.84 -8.06 -6.56
CA GLY A 520 21.00 -8.44 -7.96
C GLY A 520 22.18 -9.38 -8.23
N ARG A 521 22.74 -9.99 -7.19
CA ARG A 521 23.93 -10.86 -7.26
C ARG A 521 23.61 -12.34 -7.39
N LEU A 522 22.42 -12.77 -6.99
CA LEU A 522 22.01 -14.17 -7.09
C LEU A 522 21.92 -14.60 -8.55
N ASN A 523 22.49 -15.76 -8.87
CA ASN A 523 22.44 -16.33 -10.22
C ASN A 523 21.00 -16.53 -10.69
N ASP A 524 20.71 -16.27 -11.97
CA ASP A 524 19.36 -16.45 -12.51
C ASP A 524 18.88 -17.90 -12.50
N ASN A 525 19.81 -18.85 -12.53
CA ASN A 525 19.55 -20.28 -12.47
C ASN A 525 19.74 -20.85 -11.06
N HIS A 526 19.93 -20.00 -10.03
CA HIS A 526 20.14 -20.47 -8.66
C HIS A 526 18.95 -21.33 -8.22
N PRO A 527 19.18 -22.53 -7.63
CA PRO A 527 18.09 -23.46 -7.31
C PRO A 527 17.06 -22.88 -6.34
N HIS A 528 17.47 -21.91 -5.52
CA HIS A 528 16.63 -21.25 -4.51
C HIS A 528 16.10 -19.88 -4.94
N LYS A 529 16.32 -19.44 -6.19
CA LYS A 529 15.88 -18.11 -6.65
C LYS A 529 14.36 -17.96 -6.57
N ASP A 530 13.63 -18.94 -7.09
CA ASP A 530 12.17 -18.89 -7.15
C ASP A 530 11.53 -18.95 -5.76
N GLU A 531 12.22 -19.54 -4.78
CA GLU A 531 11.76 -19.56 -3.38
C GLU A 531 11.78 -18.15 -2.77
N ILE A 532 12.76 -17.31 -3.15
CA ILE A 532 12.84 -15.90 -2.71
C ILE A 532 11.91 -15.00 -3.53
N LEU A 533 11.73 -15.29 -4.83
CA LEU A 533 10.85 -14.50 -5.69
C LEU A 533 9.36 -14.64 -5.31
N ASN A 534 8.97 -15.79 -4.78
CA ASN A 534 7.57 -16.12 -4.46
C ASN A 534 7.21 -15.95 -2.97
N LEU A 535 7.98 -15.15 -2.23
CA LEU A 535 7.66 -14.76 -0.85
C LEU A 535 6.43 -13.86 -0.82
#